data_AF-A0A2T1HMG7-F1
#
_entry.id   AF-A0A2T1HMG7-F1
#
_cell.length_a   1.000
_cell.length_b   1.000
_cell.length_c   1.000
_cell.angle_alpha   90.00
_cell.angle_beta   90.00
_cell.angle_gamma   90.00
#
_symmetry.space_group_name_H-M   'P 1'
#
loop_
_entity.id
_entity.type
_entity.pdbx_description
1 polymer ?
#
loop_
_entity_poly.entity_id
_entity_poly.type
_entity_poly.pdbx_seq_one_letter_code
_entity_poly.pdbx_strand_id
1 'polypeptide(L)' 'LTKAKTEAEFVALRQERDRSLPMPKLILPALQVNMRGGRLPEPESNGKSFLKIPLNALSCDAWDD' A
#
# COMPACT_ATOMS: atom_id res chain seq x y z
N LEU A 1 10.69 -19.41 2.86
CA LEU A 1 10.83 -19.41 1.38
C LEU A 1 11.25 -20.78 0.82
N THR A 2 11.69 -21.72 1.66
CA THR A 2 12.15 -23.07 1.26
C THR A 2 11.04 -24.06 0.85
N LYS A 3 9.76 -23.65 0.86
CA LYS A 3 8.62 -24.53 0.55
C LYS A 3 8.37 -24.71 -0.96
N ALA A 4 8.77 -23.75 -1.80
CA ALA A 4 8.64 -23.84 -3.25
C ALA A 4 10.02 -24.14 -3.86
N LYS A 5 10.10 -25.11 -4.77
CA LYS A 5 11.35 -25.56 -5.41
C LYS A 5 11.49 -25.06 -6.85
N THR A 6 10.41 -24.58 -7.44
CA THR A 6 10.39 -23.95 -8.77
C THR A 6 9.79 -22.54 -8.71
N GLU A 7 10.05 -21.74 -9.73
CA GLU A 7 9.46 -20.40 -9.87
C GLU A 7 7.92 -20.46 -9.90
N ALA A 8 7.35 -21.36 -10.70
CA ALA A 8 5.91 -21.51 -10.83
C ALA A 8 5.24 -21.86 -9.49
N GLU A 9 5.83 -22.76 -8.72
CA GLU A 9 5.36 -23.09 -7.37
C GLU A 9 5.44 -21.89 -6.43
N PHE A 10 6.50 -21.10 -6.52
CA PHE A 10 6.67 -19.91 -5.70
C PHE A 10 5.64 -18.84 -6.04
N VAL A 11 5.41 -18.58 -7.33
CA VAL A 11 4.42 -17.62 -7.82
C VAL A 11 3.03 -18.02 -7.33
N ALA A 12 2.63 -19.28 -7.51
CA ALA A 12 1.33 -19.77 -7.05
C ALA A 12 1.15 -19.59 -5.53
N LEU A 13 2.16 -19.97 -4.74
CA LEU A 13 2.15 -19.83 -3.29
C LEU A 13 2.03 -18.36 -2.86
N ARG A 14 2.72 -17.44 -3.53
CA ARG A 14 2.67 -16.01 -3.21
C ARG A 14 1.37 -15.36 -3.63
N GLN A 15 0.85 -15.69 -4.81
CA GLN A 15 -0.43 -15.18 -5.28
C GLN A 15 -1.57 -15.59 -4.35
N GLU A 16 -1.59 -16.86 -3.91
CA GLU A 16 -2.61 -17.33 -2.97
C GLU A 16 -2.56 -16.57 -1.65
N ARG A 17 -1.35 -16.41 -1.08
CA ARG A 17 -1.16 -15.68 0.17
C ARG A 17 -1.52 -14.21 0.03
N ASP A 18 -1.08 -13.55 -1.02
CA ASP A 18 -1.21 -12.10 -1.16
C ASP A 18 -2.67 -11.69 -1.44
N ARG A 19 -3.53 -12.59 -1.95
CA ARG A 19 -4.99 -12.38 -2.05
C ARG A 19 -5.70 -12.32 -0.70
N SER A 20 -5.16 -12.95 0.34
CA SER A 20 -5.80 -13.02 1.66
C SER A 20 -5.32 -11.94 2.63
N LEU A 21 -4.39 -11.07 2.21
CA LEU A 21 -3.80 -10.07 3.10
C LEU A 21 -4.55 -8.74 3.00
N PRO A 22 -4.83 -8.09 4.13
CA PRO A 22 -5.35 -6.75 4.11
C PRO A 22 -4.27 -5.75 3.69
N MET A 23 -4.73 -4.59 3.25
CA MET A 23 -3.92 -3.43 2.94
C MET A 23 -3.23 -2.94 4.21
N PRO A 24 -1.94 -2.59 4.12
CA PRO A 24 -1.25 -2.00 5.25
C PRO A 24 -1.91 -0.68 5.66
N LYS A 25 -2.15 -0.50 6.97
CA LYS A 25 -2.83 0.66 7.55
C LYS A 25 -2.27 2.03 7.11
N LEU A 26 -0.98 2.10 6.77
CA LEU A 26 -0.29 3.33 6.37
C LEU A 26 0.11 3.37 4.89
N ILE A 27 -0.39 2.47 4.05
CA ILE A 27 0.04 2.41 2.63
C ILE A 27 -0.20 3.72 1.89
N LEU A 28 -1.36 4.36 2.06
CA LEU A 28 -1.67 5.63 1.41
C LEU A 28 -0.80 6.80 1.89
N PRO A 29 -0.61 7.03 3.21
CA PRO A 29 0.37 8.00 3.71
C PRO A 29 1.80 7.72 3.25
N ALA A 30 2.25 6.46 3.37
CA ALA A 30 3.62 6.07 3.09
C ALA A 30 3.97 6.27 1.62
N LEU A 31 3.09 5.86 0.70
CA LEU A 31 3.32 6.07 -0.74
C LEU A 31 3.45 7.56 -1.08
N GLN A 32 2.59 8.41 -0.55
CA GLN A 32 2.62 9.85 -0.84
C GLN A 32 3.92 10.54 -0.38
N VAL A 33 4.48 10.11 0.75
CA VAL A 33 5.70 10.69 1.31
C VAL A 33 6.96 10.03 0.70
N ASN A 34 6.97 8.70 0.58
CA ASN A 34 8.14 7.95 0.11
C ASN A 34 8.44 8.16 -1.38
N MET A 35 7.40 8.32 -2.21
CA MET A 35 7.60 8.68 -3.63
C MET A 35 8.25 10.06 -3.80
N ARG A 36 8.18 10.94 -2.78
CA ARG A 36 8.85 12.25 -2.75
C ARG A 36 10.20 12.21 -2.04
N GLY A 37 10.77 11.02 -1.82
CA GLY A 37 12.03 10.85 -1.09
C GLY A 37 11.93 11.26 0.38
N GLY A 38 10.77 11.04 1.01
CA GLY A 38 10.53 11.38 2.41
C GLY A 38 10.02 12.81 2.64
N ARG A 39 9.95 13.64 1.60
CA ARG A 39 9.41 15.01 1.72
C ARG A 39 7.89 15.00 1.80
N LEU A 40 7.34 15.82 2.69
CA LEU A 40 5.91 16.08 2.77
C LEU A 40 5.42 16.82 1.50
N PRO A 41 4.11 16.79 1.20
CA PRO A 41 3.53 17.64 0.17
C PRO A 41 3.76 19.13 0.47
N GLU A 42 3.86 19.94 -0.58
CA GLU A 42 3.92 21.38 -0.44
C GLU A 42 2.73 21.92 0.36
N PRO A 43 2.92 22.92 1.21
CA PRO A 43 1.82 23.54 1.95
C PRO A 43 0.79 24.17 1.02
N GLU A 44 -0.48 24.10 1.41
CA GLU A 44 -1.56 24.84 0.75
C GLU A 44 -1.54 26.32 1.16
N SER A 45 -2.49 27.13 0.68
CA SER A 45 -2.56 28.58 0.95
C SER A 45 -2.68 28.95 2.45
N ASN A 46 -3.10 28.01 3.29
CA ASN A 46 -3.17 28.15 4.74
C ASN A 46 -1.84 27.80 5.44
N GLY A 47 -0.77 27.53 4.68
CA GLY A 47 0.55 27.18 5.20
C GLY A 47 0.66 25.77 5.79
N LYS A 48 -0.36 24.90 5.61
CA LYS A 48 -0.34 23.52 6.10
C LYS A 48 -0.26 22.52 4.95
N SER A 49 0.47 21.44 5.16
CA SER A 49 0.54 20.29 4.24
C SER A 49 -0.54 19.26 4.60
N PHE A 50 -1.19 18.70 3.58
CA PHE A 50 -2.22 17.68 3.74
C PHE A 50 -1.89 16.42 2.94
N LEU A 51 -2.14 15.26 3.56
CA LEU A 51 -2.16 13.99 2.84
C LEU A 51 -3.54 13.79 2.23
N LYS A 52 -3.59 13.34 0.98
CA LYS A 52 -4.85 13.14 0.26
C LYS A 52 -5.26 11.68 0.34
N ILE A 53 -6.45 11.42 0.88
CA ILE A 53 -7.01 10.07 0.94
C ILE A 53 -8.07 9.95 -0.15
N PRO A 54 -7.85 9.14 -1.19
CA PRO A 54 -8.84 8.98 -2.24
C PRO A 54 -10.00 8.12 -1.72
N LEU A 55 -11.21 8.67 -1.76
CA LEU A 55 -12.41 7.98 -1.31
C LEU A 55 -12.88 7.01 -2.39
N ASN A 56 -13.12 5.75 -2.02
CA ASN A 56 -13.64 4.68 -2.89
C ASN A 56 -12.81 4.40 -4.16
N ALA A 57 -11.56 4.87 -4.23
CA ALA A 57 -10.66 4.55 -5.34
C ALA A 57 -9.95 3.19 -5.17
N LEU A 58 -9.90 2.71 -3.92
CA LEU A 58 -9.44 1.38 -3.55
C LEU A 58 -10.60 0.65 -2.90
N SER A 59 -10.66 -0.67 -3.07
CA SER A 59 -11.77 -1.45 -2.54
C SER A 59 -11.77 -1.45 -1.00
N CYS A 60 -12.93 -1.27 -0.38
CA CYS A 60 -13.04 -1.08 1.08
C CYS A 60 -12.77 -2.37 1.86
N ASP A 61 -13.12 -3.53 1.30
CA ASP A 61 -12.79 -4.87 1.79
C ASP A 61 -11.27 -5.08 1.95
N ALA A 62 -10.47 -4.27 1.27
CA ALA A 62 -9.03 -4.36 1.37
C ALA A 62 -8.49 -3.81 2.71
N TRP A 63 -9.27 -3.17 3.58
CA TRP A 63 -8.77 -2.54 4.81
C TRP A 63 -9.25 -3.18 6.11
N ASP A 64 -10.06 -4.23 6.01
CA ASP A 64 -10.57 -4.98 7.17
C ASP A 64 -9.49 -5.92 7.74
N ASP A 65 -9.30 -5.93 9.06
CA ASP A 65 -8.31 -6.76 9.79
C ASP A 65 -8.75 -8.23 9.90
#